data_AF-A0A1F8QL93-F1
#
_entry.id   AF-A0A1F8QL93-F1
#
_cell.length_a   1.000
_cell.length_b   1.000
_cell.length_c   1.000
_cell.angle_alpha   90.00
_cell.angle_beta   90.00
_cell.angle_gamma   90.00
#
_symmetry.space_group_name_H-M   'P 1'
#
loop_
_entity.id
_entity.type
_entity.pdbx_description
1 polymer ?
#
loop_
_entity_poly.entity_id
_entity_poly.type
_entity_poly.pdbx_seq_one_letter_code
_entity_poly.pdbx_strand_id
1 'polypeptide(L)'
;MKVRVDLGLPIKQLLVSLVLLVIADGLISQSVIASGVGSEGNPFLQTLVGDAKFLPLKIGGALLVAIVLWDIYRRTPKLGIAASAACVALYTGIVYWNLVVYLLGGAG
;
A
#
# COMPACT_ATOMS: atom_id res chain seq x y z
N MET A 1 -0.09 -1.57 -37.66
CA MET A 1 1.05 -1.66 -36.73
C MET A 1 0.50 -1.91 -35.32
N LYS A 2 0.54 -3.16 -34.85
CA LYS A 2 -0.09 -3.58 -33.57
C LYS A 2 0.99 -3.52 -32.50
N VAL A 3 1.06 -2.40 -31.78
CA VAL A 3 1.99 -2.23 -30.65
C VAL A 3 1.61 -3.27 -29.60
N ARG A 4 2.34 -4.38 -29.53
CA ARG A 4 2.29 -5.28 -28.39
C ARG A 4 3.04 -4.58 -27.27
N VAL A 5 2.33 -3.77 -26.50
CA VAL A 5 2.82 -3.36 -25.18
C VAL A 5 3.03 -4.66 -24.42
N ASP A 6 4.27 -4.95 -24.04
CA ASP A 6 4.58 -6.07 -23.15
C ASP A 6 4.03 -5.72 -21.76
N LEU A 7 2.73 -5.95 -21.59
CA LEU A 7 1.95 -5.58 -20.41
C LEU A 7 2.33 -6.43 -19.18
N GLY A 8 3.15 -7.47 -19.36
CA GLY A 8 3.56 -8.40 -18.32
C GLY A 8 4.62 -7.85 -17.36
N LEU A 9 5.57 -7.05 -17.84
CA LEU A 9 6.53 -6.31 -16.98
C LEU A 9 5.86 -5.18 -16.14
N PRO A 10 5.05 -4.28 -16.72
CA PRO A 10 4.50 -3.14 -15.98
C PRO A 10 3.50 -3.57 -14.90
N ILE A 11 2.70 -4.62 -15.11
CA ILE A 11 1.79 -5.10 -14.06
C ILE A 11 2.56 -5.66 -12.87
N LYS A 12 3.64 -6.41 -13.09
CA LYS A 12 4.47 -6.95 -11.99
C LYS A 12 5.08 -5.80 -11.17
N GLN A 13 5.58 -4.77 -11.84
CA GLN A 13 6.10 -3.57 -11.17
C GLN A 13 5.01 -2.86 -10.36
N LEU A 14 3.79 -2.71 -10.89
CA LEU A 14 2.68 -2.10 -10.17
C LEU A 14 2.28 -2.92 -8.93
N LEU A 15 2.18 -4.24 -9.06
CA LEU A 15 1.83 -5.11 -7.92
C LEU A 15 2.91 -5.12 -6.85
N VAL A 16 4.19 -5.21 -7.24
CA VAL A 16 5.31 -5.12 -6.29
C VAL A 16 5.34 -3.75 -5.62
N SER A 17 5.17 -2.67 -6.38
CA SER A 17 5.11 -1.31 -5.82
C SER A 17 3.95 -1.16 -4.84
N LEU A 18 2.77 -1.70 -5.17
CA LEU A 18 1.62 -1.67 -4.28
C LEU A 18 1.89 -2.40 -2.96
N VAL A 19 2.47 -3.60 -3.03
CA VAL A 19 2.83 -4.36 -1.82
C VAL A 19 3.85 -3.59 -0.98
N LEU A 20 4.90 -3.04 -1.59
CA LEU A 20 5.91 -2.26 -0.88
C LEU A 20 5.33 -0.99 -0.25
N LEU A 21 4.43 -0.29 -0.95
CA LEU A 21 3.74 0.89 -0.42
C LEU A 21 2.89 0.55 0.81
N VAL A 22 2.15 -0.57 0.77
CA VAL A 22 1.33 -1.01 1.93
C VAL A 22 2.20 -1.39 3.13
N ILE A 23 3.36 -2.02 2.88
CA ILE A 23 4.32 -2.35 3.94
C ILE A 23 4.93 -1.06 4.53
N ALA A 24 5.38 -0.14 3.67
CA ALA A 24 5.94 1.14 4.09
C ALA A 24 4.93 1.94 4.92
N ASP A 25 3.68 2.00 4.48
CA ASP A 25 2.57 2.60 5.22
C ASP A 25 2.45 2.02 6.64
N GLY A 26 2.42 0.69 6.77
CA GLY A 26 2.37 0.01 8.07
C GLY A 26 3.55 0.33 8.98
N LEU A 27 4.77 0.35 8.43
CA LEU A 27 5.99 0.67 9.19
C LEU A 27 6.00 2.13 9.66
N ILE A 28 5.59 3.07 8.80
CA ILE A 28 5.53 4.49 9.14
C ILE A 28 4.46 4.72 10.21
N SER A 29 3.24 4.20 10.03
CA SER A 29 2.18 4.28 11.06
C SER A 29 2.66 3.73 12.40
N GLN A 30 3.27 2.55 12.42
CA GLN A 30 3.78 1.96 13.66
C GLN A 30 4.84 2.86 14.32
N SER A 31 5.71 3.49 13.53
CA SER A 31 6.73 4.40 14.03
C SER A 31 6.14 5.72 14.56
N VAL A 32 5.12 6.29 13.89
CA VAL A 32 4.40 7.49 14.33
C VAL A 32 3.67 7.25 15.65
N ILE A 33 2.99 6.11 15.79
CA ILE A 33 2.31 5.77 17.04
C ILE A 33 3.30 5.45 18.16
N ALA A 34 4.37 4.69 17.87
CA ALA A 34 5.38 4.34 18.87
C ALA A 34 6.13 5.57 19.40
N SER A 35 6.28 6.61 18.58
CA SER A 35 6.85 7.91 19.00
C SER A 35 5.84 8.82 19.70
N GLY A 36 4.57 8.44 19.78
CA GLY A 36 3.52 9.19 20.47
C GLY A 36 3.05 10.45 19.74
N VAL A 37 3.48 10.65 18.48
CA VAL A 37 3.26 11.93 17.79
C VAL A 37 1.98 11.97 16.95
N GLY A 38 1.34 10.83 16.75
CA GLY A 38 0.06 10.75 16.04
C GLY A 38 -0.80 9.62 16.55
N SER A 39 -2.09 9.69 16.25
CA SER A 39 -3.03 8.60 16.45
C SER A 39 -3.50 8.07 15.10
N GLU A 40 -3.79 6.77 15.03
CA GLU A 40 -4.32 6.17 13.81
C GLU A 40 -5.73 6.71 13.56
N GLY A 41 -5.94 7.38 12.42
CA GLY A 41 -7.24 7.97 12.06
C GLY A 41 -8.32 6.95 11.69
N ASN A 42 -7.96 5.68 11.47
CA ASN A 42 -8.90 4.60 11.20
C ASN A 42 -9.29 3.91 12.53
N PRO A 43 -10.55 4.04 13.00
CA PRO A 43 -11.00 3.50 14.29
C PRO A 43 -10.82 1.98 14.41
N PHE A 44 -10.91 1.26 13.29
CA PHE A 44 -10.74 -0.19 13.26
C PHE A 44 -9.27 -0.60 13.40
N LEU A 45 -8.36 0.22 12.87
CA LEU A 45 -6.92 -0.02 12.99
C LEU A 45 -6.37 0.52 14.31
N GLN A 46 -7.01 1.52 14.93
CA GLN A 46 -6.58 2.12 16.18
C GLN A 46 -6.48 1.10 17.33
N THR A 47 -7.32 0.06 17.33
CA THR A 47 -7.28 -1.04 18.33
C THR A 47 -6.23 -2.11 18.05
N LEU A 48 -5.74 -2.17 16.80
CA LEU A 48 -4.73 -3.12 16.34
C LEU A 48 -3.34 -2.49 16.27
N VAL A 49 -3.28 -1.17 16.14
CA VAL A 49 -2.07 -0.36 16.12
C VAL A 49 -1.33 -0.49 17.46
N GLY A 50 -0.08 -0.97 17.40
CA GLY A 50 0.72 -1.29 18.59
C GLY A 50 0.71 -2.77 18.98
N ASP A 51 -0.23 -3.58 18.46
CA ASP A 51 -0.17 -5.04 18.56
C ASP A 51 0.77 -5.60 17.47
N ALA A 52 1.57 -6.61 17.80
CA ALA A 52 2.51 -7.25 16.89
C ALA A 52 1.83 -7.84 15.63
N LYS A 53 0.50 -7.95 15.65
CA LYS A 53 -0.35 -8.45 14.56
C LYS A 53 -0.67 -7.42 13.49
N PHE A 54 -0.47 -6.12 13.74
CA PHE A 54 -0.81 -5.05 12.80
C PHE A 54 -0.08 -5.18 11.45
N LEU A 55 1.25 -5.33 11.51
CA LEU A 55 2.08 -5.41 10.32
C LEU A 55 1.85 -6.72 9.53
N PRO A 56 1.78 -7.91 10.16
CA PRO A 56 1.38 -9.14 9.48
C PRO A 56 0.01 -9.06 8.79
N LEU A 57 -0.98 -8.39 9.42
CA LEU A 57 -2.30 -8.20 8.83
C LEU A 57 -2.24 -7.33 7.56
N LYS A 58 -1.48 -6.23 7.60
CA LYS A 58 -1.25 -5.38 6.41
C LYS A 58 -0.51 -6.13 5.31
N ILE A 59 0.53 -6.90 5.65
CA ILE A 59 1.25 -7.74 4.68
C ILE A 59 0.30 -8.75 4.03
N GLY A 60 -0.49 -9.47 4.84
CA GLY A 60 -1.47 -10.44 4.34
C GLY A 60 -2.52 -9.80 3.43
N GLY A 61 -3.06 -8.64 3.83
CA GLY A 61 -3.98 -7.86 3.01
C GLY A 61 -3.37 -7.38 1.70
N ALA A 62 -2.12 -6.90 1.72
CA ALA A 62 -1.39 -6.46 0.54
C ALA A 62 -1.19 -7.60 -0.47
N LEU A 63 -0.79 -8.77 0.02
CA LEU A 63 -0.63 -9.97 -0.80
C LEU A 63 -1.97 -10.43 -1.38
N LEU A 64 -3.04 -10.41 -0.59
CA LEU A 64 -4.37 -10.76 -1.08
C LEU A 64 -4.83 -9.81 -2.20
N VAL A 65 -4.67 -8.49 -2.02
CA VAL A 65 -4.98 -7.48 -3.05
C VAL A 65 -4.14 -7.71 -4.30
N ALA A 66 -2.84 -8.00 -4.15
CA ALA A 66 -1.98 -8.30 -5.29
C ALA A 66 -2.43 -9.56 -6.06
N ILE A 67 -2.86 -10.61 -5.37
CA ILE A 67 -3.42 -11.83 -5.97
C ILE A 67 -4.72 -11.53 -6.72
N VAL A 68 -5.63 -10.75 -6.13
CA VAL A 68 -6.91 -10.36 -6.76
C VAL A 68 -6.66 -9.54 -8.01
N LEU A 69 -5.78 -8.53 -7.95
CA LEU A 69 -5.42 -7.72 -9.12
C LEU A 69 -4.73 -8.54 -10.21
N TRP A 70 -3.92 -9.53 -9.82
CA TRP A 70 -3.31 -10.48 -10.75
C TRP A 70 -4.36 -11.36 -11.44
N ASP A 71 -5.38 -11.85 -10.73
CA ASP A 71 -6.49 -12.60 -11.34
C ASP A 71 -7.30 -11.72 -12.31
N ILE A 72 -7.61 -10.48 -11.91
CA ILE A 72 -8.27 -9.49 -12.79
C ILE A 72 -7.44 -9.22 -14.04
N TYR A 73 -6.12 -9.08 -13.90
CA TYR A 73 -5.22 -8.88 -15.03
C TYR A 73 -5.22 -10.09 -15.99
N ARG A 74 -5.23 -11.31 -15.47
CA ARG A 74 -5.30 -12.53 -16.30
C ARG A 74 -6.56 -12.61 -17.14
N ARG A 75 -7.70 -12.18 -16.59
CA ARG A 75 -9.00 -12.18 -17.30
C ARG A 75 -9.15 -10.97 -18.21
N THR A 76 -8.72 -9.80 -17.72
CA THR A 76 -8.94 -8.48 -18.34
C THR A 76 -7.72 -7.57 -18.15
N PRO A 77 -6.69 -7.66 -19.01
CA PRO A 77 -5.40 -7.02 -18.77
C PRO A 77 -5.46 -5.49 -18.69
N LYS A 78 -6.33 -4.86 -19.50
CA LYS A 78 -6.53 -3.40 -19.47
C LYS A 78 -7.10 -2.93 -18.14
N LEU A 79 -8.08 -3.65 -17.60
CA LEU A 79 -8.71 -3.32 -16.32
C LEU A 79 -7.76 -3.58 -15.15
N GLY A 80 -7.03 -4.70 -15.17
CA GLY A 80 -6.04 -5.02 -14.14
C GLY A 80 -4.94 -3.96 -14.00
N ILE A 81 -4.46 -3.41 -15.12
CA ILE A 81 -3.47 -2.33 -15.10
C ILE A 81 -4.06 -1.03 -14.59
N ALA A 82 -5.24 -0.61 -15.09
CA ALA A 82 -5.88 0.60 -14.64
C ALA A 82 -6.19 0.56 -13.13
N ALA A 83 -6.72 -0.57 -12.65
CA ALA A 83 -6.99 -0.78 -11.23
C ALA A 83 -5.70 -0.78 -10.39
N SER A 84 -4.66 -1.50 -10.83
CA SER A 84 -3.38 -1.54 -10.10
C SER A 84 -2.72 -0.16 -10.05
N ALA A 85 -2.74 0.60 -11.14
CA ALA A 85 -2.21 1.96 -11.19
C ALA A 85 -2.98 2.91 -10.27
N ALA A 86 -4.31 2.83 -10.25
CA ALA A 86 -5.14 3.60 -9.33
C ALA A 86 -4.84 3.26 -7.87
N CYS A 87 -4.71 1.97 -7.54
CA CYS A 87 -4.32 1.53 -6.19
C CYS A 87 -2.94 2.05 -5.79
N VAL A 88 -1.94 1.98 -6.67
CA VAL A 88 -0.59 2.51 -6.42
C VAL A 88 -0.62 4.02 -6.18
N ALA A 89 -1.35 4.78 -7.00
CA ALA A 89 -1.47 6.23 -6.84
C ALA A 89 -2.11 6.60 -5.50
N LEU A 90 -3.21 5.93 -5.12
CA LEU A 90 -3.86 6.13 -3.83
C LEU A 90 -2.93 5.81 -2.65
N TYR A 91 -2.28 4.64 -2.68
CA TYR A 91 -1.36 4.24 -1.61
C TYR A 91 -0.12 5.12 -1.52
N THR A 92 0.36 5.66 -2.63
CA THR A 92 1.44 6.65 -2.63
C THR A 92 1.01 7.92 -1.89
N GLY A 93 -0.21 8.39 -2.10
CA GLY A 93 -0.77 9.52 -1.35
C GLY A 93 -0.86 9.26 0.15
N ILE A 94 -1.29 8.06 0.54
CA ILE A 94 -1.38 7.65 1.96
C ILE A 94 0.03 7.59 2.59
N VAL A 95 0.98 6.91 1.95
CA VAL A 95 2.37 6.82 2.43
C VAL A 95 3.00 8.20 2.54
N TYR A 96 2.78 9.06 1.54
CA TYR A 96 3.28 10.42 1.55
C TYR A 96 2.72 11.22 2.73
N TRP A 97 1.40 11.13 2.96
CA TRP A 97 0.76 11.76 4.11
C TRP A 97 1.35 11.28 5.44
N ASN A 98 1.48 9.96 5.61
CA ASN A 98 2.04 9.38 6.82
C ASN A 98 3.51 9.76 7.03
N LEU A 99 4.29 9.88 5.95
CA LEU A 99 5.65 10.37 6.01
C LEU A 99 5.72 11.84 6.46
N VAL A 100 4.83 12.70 5.95
CA VAL A 100 4.73 14.09 6.39
C VAL A 100 4.39 14.18 7.88
N VAL A 101 3.41 13.40 8.34
CA VAL A 101 3.05 13.33 9.77
C VAL A 101 4.23 12.85 10.61
N TYR A 102 4.95 11.82 10.16
CA TYR A 102 6.14 11.31 10.83
C TYR A 102 7.25 12.36 10.93
N LEU A 103 7.54 13.08 9.84
CA LEU A 103 8.59 14.10 9.80
C LEU A 103 8.24 15.34 10.63
N LEU A 104 6.99 15.80 10.56
CA LEU A 104 6.51 16.91 11.40
C LEU A 104 6.47 16.52 12.88
N GLY A 105 6.18 15.25 13.15
CA GLY A 105 6.10 14.73 14.50
C GLY A 105 7.43 14.45 15.17
N GLY A 106 8.38 13.86 14.44
CA GLY A 106 9.73 13.58 14.92
C GLY A 106 10.65 14.81 14.95
N ALA A 107 10.17 15.98 14.55
CA ALA A 107 10.90 17.25 14.59
C ALA A 107 10.72 18.03 15.91
N GLY A 108 10.06 17.44 16.91
CA GLY A 108 9.92 17.96 18.28
C GLY A 108 10.53 17.03 19.31
#